data_AF-A0A2M9JM40-F1
#
_entry.id   AF-A0A2M9JM40-F1
#
_cell.length_a   1.000
_cell.length_b   1.000
_cell.length_c   1.000
_cell.angle_alpha   90.00
_cell.angle_beta   90.00
_cell.angle_gamma   90.00
#
_symmetry.space_group_name_H-M   'P 1'
#
loop_
_entity.id
_entity.type
_entity.pdbx_description
1 polymer ?
#
loop_
_entity_poly.entity_id
_entity_poly.type
_entity_poly.pdbx_seq_one_letter_code
_entity_poly.pdbx_strand_id
1 'polypeptide(L)'
;MAGSVVPHWRVGLTLEVLAPDYQRLVGVLEAEAGGSGLRARELAGRLGLESVPAKVEGVRSKVKRLVERGWLAEERPGVFTPRRAAG
;
A
#
# COMPACT_ATOMS: atom_id res chain seq x y z
N MET A 1 16.05 -12.79 -4.09
CA MET A 1 15.98 -11.32 -4.27
C MET A 1 15.78 -10.71 -2.91
N ALA A 2 16.72 -9.89 -2.43
CA ALA A 2 16.54 -9.15 -1.19
C ALA A 2 15.31 -8.26 -1.36
N GLY A 3 14.18 -8.66 -0.79
CA GLY A 3 13.00 -7.79 -0.78
C GLY A 3 13.38 -6.52 -0.05
N SER A 4 13.22 -5.36 -0.68
CA SER A 4 13.51 -4.08 -0.06
C SER A 4 12.85 -4.03 1.32
N VAL A 5 13.65 -3.75 2.35
CA VAL A 5 13.19 -3.69 3.74
C VAL A 5 12.22 -2.51 3.84
N VAL A 6 11.01 -2.79 4.31
CA VAL A 6 10.03 -1.74 4.67
C VAL A 6 10.23 -1.45 6.16
N PRO A 7 10.75 -0.28 6.55
CA PRO A 7 10.91 0.07 7.96
C PRO A 7 9.54 0.12 8.65
N HIS A 8 9.50 -0.06 9.97
CA HIS A 8 8.27 0.24 10.71
C HIS A 8 8.00 1.74 10.69
N TRP A 9 6.76 2.12 10.43
CA TRP A 9 6.31 3.51 10.47
C TRP A 9 6.49 4.10 11.87
N ARG A 10 6.91 5.37 11.92
CA ARG A 10 7.06 6.19 13.13
C ARG A 10 6.77 7.65 12.79
N VAL A 11 6.37 8.43 13.80
CA VAL A 11 6.20 9.88 13.66
C VAL A 11 7.50 10.50 13.12
N GLY A 12 7.36 11.40 12.14
CA GLY A 12 8.48 12.09 11.49
C GLY A 12 9.08 11.38 10.28
N LEU A 13 8.67 10.14 9.97
CA LEU A 13 9.06 9.48 8.73
C LEU A 13 8.20 9.93 7.54
N THR A 14 8.85 10.18 6.40
CA THR A 14 8.22 10.48 5.11
C THR A 14 8.24 9.23 4.21
N LEU A 15 7.46 9.23 3.12
CA LEU A 15 7.46 8.13 2.15
C LEU A 15 8.82 7.89 1.50
N GLU A 16 9.72 8.88 1.50
CA GLU A 16 11.04 8.82 0.85
C GLU A 16 11.93 7.69 1.41
N VAL A 17 11.67 7.22 2.64
CA VAL A 17 12.39 6.09 3.24
C VAL A 17 11.97 4.73 2.67
N LEU A 18 10.85 4.68 1.95
CA LEU A 18 10.36 3.47 1.29
C LEU A 18 11.00 3.31 -0.07
N ALA A 19 11.15 2.06 -0.55
CA ALA A 19 11.53 1.85 -1.94
C ALA A 19 10.43 2.40 -2.90
N PRO A 20 10.78 2.82 -4.13
CA PRO A 20 9.87 3.54 -5.02
C PRO A 20 8.57 2.79 -5.37
N ASP A 21 8.59 1.46 -5.35
CA ASP A 21 7.38 0.65 -5.57
C ASP A 21 6.39 0.73 -4.41
N TYR A 22 6.87 0.79 -3.17
CA TYR A 22 6.04 1.02 -1.99
C TYR A 22 5.53 2.47 -1.92
N GLN A 23 6.36 3.45 -2.28
CA GLN A 23 5.92 4.86 -2.36
C GLN A 23 4.71 5.03 -3.28
N ARG A 24 4.76 4.43 -4.48
CA ARG A 24 3.63 4.48 -5.43
C ARG A 24 2.37 3.85 -4.86
N LEU A 25 2.47 2.72 -4.15
CA LEU A 25 1.32 2.08 -3.53
C LEU A 25 0.66 2.98 -2.47
N VAL A 26 1.45 3.62 -1.62
CA VAL A 26 0.92 4.56 -0.63
C VAL A 26 0.29 5.78 -1.31
N GLY A 27 0.97 6.37 -2.29
CA GLY A 27 0.45 7.54 -3.02
C GLY A 27 -0.88 7.27 -3.74
N VAL A 28 -1.08 6.07 -4.30
CA VAL A 28 -2.37 5.70 -4.93
C VAL A 28 -3.51 5.64 -3.92
N LEU A 29 -3.23 5.18 -2.69
CA LEU A 29 -4.22 5.13 -1.61
C LEU A 29 -4.49 6.52 -1.02
N GLU A 30 -3.46 7.34 -0.86
CA GLU A 30 -3.61 8.73 -0.39
C GLU A 30 -4.37 9.61 -1.39
N ALA A 31 -4.19 9.36 -2.70
CA ALA A 31 -4.94 10.03 -3.75
C ALA A 31 -6.38 9.48 -3.95
N GLU A 32 -6.79 8.46 -3.19
CA GLU A 32 -8.13 7.87 -3.33
C GLU A 32 -9.20 8.80 -2.76
N ALA A 33 -9.97 9.41 -3.66
CA ALA A 33 -11.11 10.24 -3.31
C ALA A 33 -12.28 9.37 -2.82
N GLY A 34 -12.56 9.42 -1.52
CA GLY A 34 -13.72 8.76 -0.92
C GLY A 34 -13.40 8.00 0.36
N GLY A 35 -12.11 7.69 0.62
CA GLY A 35 -11.66 7.05 1.85
C GLY A 35 -12.22 5.64 2.06
N SER A 36 -12.83 5.05 1.02
CA SER A 36 -13.46 3.73 1.08
C SER A 36 -12.45 2.58 0.99
N GLY A 37 -11.21 2.92 0.63
CA GLY A 37 -10.11 1.99 0.45
C GLY A 37 -10.15 1.24 -0.87
N LEU A 38 -9.04 0.59 -1.21
CA LEU A 38 -8.86 -0.12 -2.47
C LEU A 38 -8.49 -1.56 -2.23
N ARG A 39 -8.98 -2.44 -3.11
CA ARG A 39 -8.54 -3.83 -3.21
C ARG A 39 -7.24 -3.93 -4.01
N ALA A 40 -6.51 -5.02 -3.81
CA ALA A 40 -5.26 -5.29 -4.53
C ALA A 40 -5.42 -5.27 -6.07
N ARG A 41 -6.58 -5.69 -6.60
CA ARG A 41 -6.87 -5.64 -8.04
C ARG A 41 -7.05 -4.20 -8.55
N GLU A 42 -7.73 -3.36 -7.78
CA GLU A 42 -7.93 -1.95 -8.10
C GLU A 42 -6.60 -1.19 -8.04
N LEU A 43 -5.77 -1.49 -7.03
CA LEU A 43 -4.41 -0.98 -6.93
C LEU A 43 -3.55 -1.40 -8.13
N ALA A 44 -3.63 -2.67 -8.55
CA ALA A 44 -2.93 -3.13 -9.75
C ALA A 44 -3.35 -2.33 -10.99
N GLY A 45 -4.66 -2.12 -11.18
CA GLY A 45 -5.18 -1.30 -12.29
C GLY A 45 -4.72 0.15 -12.24
N ARG A 46 -4.76 0.80 -11.06
CA ARG A 46 -4.27 2.18 -10.87
C ARG A 46 -2.76 2.33 -11.07
N LEU A 47 -2.01 1.25 -10.85
CA LEU A 47 -0.58 1.18 -11.15
C LEU A 47 -0.29 0.83 -12.62
N GLY A 48 -1.31 0.74 -13.48
CA GLY A 48 -1.15 0.37 -14.89
C GLY A 48 -0.75 -1.09 -15.11
N LEU A 49 -0.93 -1.95 -14.11
CA LEU A 49 -0.64 -3.38 -14.21
C LEU A 49 -1.84 -4.13 -14.78
N GLU A 50 -1.54 -5.17 -15.55
CA GLU A 50 -2.55 -6.12 -16.00
C GLU A 50 -3.23 -6.80 -14.79
N SER A 51 -4.55 -6.99 -14.90
CA SER A 51 -5.38 -7.63 -13.87
C SER A 51 -5.24 -9.16 -13.84
N VAL A 52 -4.02 -9.68 -14.03
CA VAL A 52 -3.72 -11.11 -13.97
C VAL A 52 -3.38 -11.53 -12.52
N PRO A 53 -3.69 -12.77 -12.11
CA PRO A 53 -3.53 -13.21 -10.72
C PRO A 53 -2.14 -12.96 -10.13
N ALA A 54 -1.09 -13.22 -10.90
CA ALA A 54 0.30 -13.03 -10.45
C ALA A 54 0.62 -11.57 -10.08
N LYS A 55 0.10 -10.59 -10.83
CA LYS A 55 0.33 -9.16 -10.56
C LYS A 55 -0.50 -8.70 -9.37
N VAL A 56 -1.76 -9.13 -9.30
CA VAL A 56 -2.65 -8.83 -8.18
C VAL A 56 -2.08 -9.36 -6.87
N GLU A 57 -1.55 -10.59 -6.86
CA GLU A 57 -0.93 -11.18 -5.67
C GLU A 57 0.37 -10.47 -5.28
N GLY A 58 1.18 -10.08 -6.26
CA GLY A 58 2.37 -9.27 -6.02
C GLY A 58 2.05 -7.93 -5.37
N VAL A 59 0.99 -7.24 -5.82
CA VAL A 59 0.50 -6.01 -5.19
C VAL A 59 -0.03 -6.30 -3.79
N ARG A 60 -0.87 -7.33 -3.62
CA ARG A 60 -1.42 -7.72 -2.31
C ARG A 60 -0.32 -7.96 -1.28
N SER A 61 0.70 -8.74 -1.63
CA SER A 61 1.84 -9.05 -0.77
C SER A 61 2.61 -7.78 -0.35
N LYS A 62 2.79 -6.82 -1.26
CA LYS A 62 3.45 -5.55 -0.94
C LYS A 62 2.61 -4.67 -0.03
N VAL A 63 1.32 -4.55 -0.29
CA VAL A 63 0.41 -3.72 0.53
C VAL A 63 0.24 -4.32 1.92
N LYS A 64 0.10 -5.64 2.04
CA LYS A 64 0.08 -6.35 3.33
C LYS A 64 1.34 -6.05 4.15
N ARG A 65 2.51 -6.06 3.53
CA ARG A 65 3.75 -5.66 4.21
C ARG A 65 3.71 -4.21 4.70
N LEU A 66 3.15 -3.27 3.93
CA LEU A 66 2.99 -1.89 4.39
C LEU A 66 2.03 -1.78 5.58
N VAL A 67 0.96 -2.59 5.60
CA VAL A 67 0.01 -2.68 6.73
C VAL A 67 0.71 -3.23 7.98
N GLU A 68 1.42 -4.36 7.86
CA GLU A 68 2.20 -4.96 8.95
C GLU A 68 3.25 -4.00 9.54
N ARG A 69 3.76 -3.09 8.71
CA ARG A 69 4.75 -2.08 9.10
C ARG A 69 4.10 -0.76 9.55
N GLY A 70 2.78 -0.65 9.52
CA GLY A 70 2.04 0.51 10.02
C GLY A 70 2.02 1.71 9.06
N TRP A 71 2.43 1.55 7.81
CA TRP A 71 2.36 2.61 6.79
C TRP A 71 0.95 2.79 6.21
N LEU A 72 0.19 1.69 6.15
CA LEU A 72 -1.18 1.64 5.67
C LEU A 72 -2.06 0.91 6.68
N ALA A 73 -3.37 0.97 6.49
CA ALA A 73 -4.33 0.17 7.24
C ALA A 73 -5.05 -0.81 6.31
N GLU A 74 -5.56 -1.89 6.90
CA GLU A 74 -6.52 -2.78 6.27
C GLU A 74 -7.82 -2.69 7.07
N GLU A 75 -8.82 -2.00 6.52
CA GLU A 75 -10.07 -1.76 7.22
C GLU A 75 -10.92 -3.03 7.29
N ARG A 76 -10.85 -3.84 6.22
CA ARG A 76 -11.54 -5.13 6.09
C ARG A 76 -10.66 -6.07 5.27
N PRO A 77 -10.83 -7.40 5.36
CA PRO A 77 -10.02 -8.34 4.60
C PRO A 77 -9.92 -7.99 3.11
N GLY A 78 -8.72 -7.62 2.68
CA GLY A 78 -8.40 -7.26 1.29
C GLY A 78 -8.79 -5.85 0.86
N VAL A 79 -9.24 -4.97 1.76
CA VAL A 79 -9.52 -3.55 1.51
C VAL A 79 -8.53 -2.69 2.30
N PHE A 80 -7.69 -1.98 1.58
CA PHE A 80 -6.58 -1.21 2.14
C PHE A 80 -6.86 0.28 2.09
N THR A 81 -6.44 1.01 3.11
CA THR A 81 -6.67 2.44 3.28
C THR A 81 -5.39 3.15 3.71
N PRO A 82 -5.28 4.48 3.51
CA PRO A 82 -4.26 5.27 4.18
C PRO A 82 -4.34 5.06 5.69
N ARG A 83 -3.19 5.14 6.37
CA ARG A 83 -3.15 5.15 7.83
C ARG A 83 -3.99 6.34 8.32
N ARG A 84 -5.01 6.08 9.16
CA ARG A 84 -5.73 7.18 9.83
C ARG A 84 -4.73 7.96 10.69
N ALA A 85 -4.74 9.29 10.60
CA ALA A 85 -4.04 10.09 11.59
C ALA A 85 -4.61 9.71 12.96
N ALA A 86 -3.73 9.32 13.89
CA ALA A 86 -4.13 9.30 15.29
C ALA A 86 -4.46 10.75 15.64
N GLY A 87 -5.74 11.01 15.95
CA GLY A 87 -6.17 12.29 16.49
C GLY A 87 -5.55 12.56 17.85
#